data_AF-A0A962Q9N1-F1
#
_entry.id   AF-A0A962Q9N1-F1
#
_cell.length_a   1.000
_cell.length_b   1.000
_cell.length_c   1.000
_cell.angle_alpha   90.00
_cell.angle_beta   90.00
_cell.angle_gamma   90.00
#
_symmetry.space_group_name_H-M   'P 1'
#
loop_
_entity.id
_entity.type
_entity.pdbx_description
1 polymer ?
#
loop_
_entity_poly.entity_id
_entity_poly.type
_entity_poly.pdbx_seq_one_letter_code
_entity_poly.pdbx_strand_id
1 'polypeptide(L)'
;MSLLSEISDLQPATRIAMMRSAVQKELDAPVNSPKWELITNASDIKLHRDIDKKGNAILHMEVGDHHHVFDHKSRVARRLENTPLFDIEASLKKSQFFFVEADNEMKLYDFAPSDYFVHSEESIQALMDILGVTKIPNGRSKQLHKNSQLKEHYFGRTYSAADLSIESLNHNGLFGDFSSIIRFVWSPFSHTISTSYELMRLICANGAVGLANFLNTKIPLVDMWQQNLDIACAHIQAQVDDKFTTRLQQMHQTHASVGVLLNLQKHVEERLSNTENTFQQSMLLEGVERVINPVEHCGHIYKDNVFNDVNVASQVQSHLSKLDVFNIVTELSSHTIGTEKSSMNALQRMANQLLWTEKDFKTSRFIESPFSDTQHAFYGLLQEVA
;
A
#
# COMPACT_ATOMS: atom_id res chain seq x y z
N MET A 1 23.70 -5.65 -5.00
CA MET A 1 23.35 -7.06 -4.77
C MET A 1 22.13 -7.08 -3.88
N SER A 2 21.08 -7.79 -4.27
CA SER A 2 19.81 -7.78 -3.55
C SER A 2 19.93 -8.65 -2.30
N LEU A 3 19.36 -8.22 -1.17
CA LEU A 3 19.17 -9.06 0.04
C LEU A 3 18.60 -10.46 -0.32
N LEU A 4 17.88 -10.54 -1.45
CA LEU A 4 17.27 -11.75 -1.99
C LEU A 4 18.24 -12.89 -2.35
N SER A 5 19.44 -12.59 -2.85
CA SER A 5 20.39 -13.64 -3.25
C SER A 5 21.12 -14.26 -2.05
N GLU A 6 21.09 -13.60 -0.89
CA GLU A 6 21.75 -14.07 0.33
C GLU A 6 20.81 -14.92 1.21
N ILE A 7 19.50 -14.86 0.98
CA ILE A 7 18.47 -15.41 1.88
C ILE A 7 17.87 -16.74 1.37
N SER A 8 17.96 -17.05 0.07
CA SER A 8 17.31 -18.25 -0.52
C SER A 8 17.78 -19.57 0.09
N ASP A 9 19.03 -19.63 0.56
CA ASP A 9 19.67 -20.84 1.09
C ASP A 9 19.55 -20.96 2.61
N LEU A 10 18.90 -19.98 3.26
CA LEU A 10 18.74 -19.95 4.71
C LEU A 10 17.57 -20.80 5.19
N GLN A 11 17.76 -21.44 6.34
CA GLN A 11 16.69 -22.13 7.06
C GLN A 11 15.51 -21.16 7.30
N PRO A 12 14.25 -21.62 7.14
CA PRO A 12 13.06 -20.76 7.29
C PRO A 12 13.04 -19.91 8.57
N ALA A 13 13.45 -20.48 9.71
CA ALA A 13 13.52 -19.75 10.98
C ALA A 13 14.48 -18.56 10.93
N THR A 14 15.63 -18.71 10.27
CA THR A 14 16.61 -17.64 10.07
C THR A 14 16.03 -16.54 9.19
N ARG A 15 15.28 -16.90 8.13
CA ARG A 15 14.62 -15.94 7.25
C ARG A 15 13.58 -15.12 8.00
N ILE A 16 12.73 -15.77 8.80
CA ILE A 16 11.73 -15.10 9.64
C ILE A 16 12.42 -14.11 10.60
N ALA A 17 13.49 -14.53 11.28
CA ALA A 17 14.23 -13.67 12.20
C ALA A 17 14.84 -12.45 11.49
N MET A 18 15.40 -12.63 10.28
CA MET A 18 15.92 -11.52 9.48
C MET A 18 14.81 -10.55 9.06
N MET A 19 13.64 -11.07 8.67
CA MET A 19 12.50 -10.23 8.29
C MET A 19 11.96 -9.44 9.48
N ARG A 20 11.81 -10.07 10.65
CA ARG A 20 11.44 -9.37 11.90
C ARG A 20 12.44 -8.28 12.25
N SER A 21 13.74 -8.57 12.14
CA SER A 21 14.81 -7.58 12.35
C SER A 21 14.72 -6.41 11.36
N ALA A 22 14.39 -6.67 10.09
CA ALA A 22 14.20 -5.62 9.09
C ALA A 22 13.00 -4.73 9.40
N VAL A 23 11.87 -5.31 9.83
CA VAL A 23 10.69 -4.55 10.26
C VAL A 23 10.99 -3.73 11.53
N GLN A 24 11.67 -4.33 12.51
CA GLN A 24 12.07 -3.64 13.72
C GLN A 24 13.01 -2.47 13.43
N LYS A 25 13.98 -2.64 12.52
CA LYS A 25 14.85 -1.56 12.06
C LYS A 25 14.08 -0.42 11.38
N GLU A 26 13.01 -0.74 10.67
CA GLU A 26 12.12 0.27 10.06
C GLU A 26 11.32 1.03 11.14
N LEU A 27 10.87 0.34 12.19
CA LEU A 27 10.16 0.93 13.33
C LEU A 27 11.06 1.82 14.20
N ASP A 28 12.30 1.39 14.42
CA ASP A 28 13.31 2.11 15.21
C ASP A 28 14.05 3.20 14.42
N ALA A 29 13.75 3.34 13.12
CA ALA A 29 14.37 4.36 12.30
C ALA A 29 14.07 5.75 12.87
N PRO A 30 15.08 6.64 12.96
CA PRO A 30 14.85 7.99 13.48
C PRO A 30 13.86 8.73 12.58
N VAL A 31 12.99 9.53 13.21
CA VAL A 31 12.05 10.36 12.47
C VAL A 31 12.83 11.39 11.66
N ASN A 32 12.67 11.36 10.35
CA ASN A 32 13.20 12.38 9.45
C ASN A 32 12.24 13.56 9.43
N SER A 33 12.62 14.66 10.08
CA SER A 33 11.89 15.93 10.09
C SER A 33 12.63 16.94 9.18
N PRO A 34 12.45 16.84 7.85
CA PRO A 34 13.12 17.74 6.90
C PRO A 34 12.58 19.16 7.02
N LYS A 35 13.33 20.13 6.48
CA LYS A 35 12.80 21.49 6.30
C LYS A 35 11.57 21.45 5.40
N TRP A 36 10.64 22.35 5.66
CA TRP A 36 9.41 22.48 4.89
C TRP A 36 9.03 23.95 4.77
N GLU A 37 8.20 24.25 3.77
CA GLU A 37 7.66 25.58 3.54
C GLU A 37 6.21 25.50 3.05
N LEU A 38 5.34 26.29 3.64
CA LEU A 38 3.94 26.43 3.24
C LEU A 38 3.72 27.78 2.57
N ILE A 39 3.44 27.76 1.27
CA ILE A 39 3.10 28.95 0.51
C ILE A 39 1.58 29.08 0.49
N THR A 40 1.04 30.01 1.27
CA THR A 40 -0.41 30.28 1.35
C THR A 40 -0.89 31.32 0.33
N ASN A 41 0.03 32.09 -0.25
CA ASN A 41 -0.25 33.08 -1.29
C ASN A 41 0.69 32.87 -2.48
N ALA A 42 0.16 32.32 -3.57
CA ALA A 42 0.90 32.05 -4.80
C ALA A 42 0.59 33.08 -5.91
N SER A 43 0.36 34.34 -5.55
CA SER A 43 0.00 35.39 -6.51
C SER A 43 1.09 35.67 -7.56
N ASP A 44 2.34 35.37 -7.25
CA ASP A 44 3.54 35.53 -8.08
C ASP A 44 3.88 34.31 -8.95
N ILE A 45 3.06 33.25 -8.91
CA ILE A 45 3.29 32.02 -9.66
C ILE A 45 3.47 32.29 -11.16
N LYS A 46 4.50 31.67 -11.74
CA LYS A 46 4.77 31.67 -13.18
C LYS A 46 4.61 30.26 -13.70
N LEU A 47 3.88 30.13 -14.81
CA LEU A 47 3.62 28.84 -15.44
C LEU A 47 4.14 28.83 -16.87
N HIS A 48 4.80 27.74 -17.24
CA HIS A 48 5.25 27.52 -18.61
C HIS A 48 4.82 26.13 -19.08
N ARG A 49 4.05 26.09 -20.16
CA ARG A 49 3.66 24.84 -20.82
C ARG A 49 4.83 24.37 -21.69
N ASP A 50 5.20 23.10 -21.55
CA ASP A 50 6.21 22.45 -22.37
C ASP A 50 5.75 21.04 -22.80
N ILE A 51 6.59 20.33 -23.54
CA ILE A 51 6.37 18.98 -24.04
C ILE A 51 7.53 18.09 -23.60
N ASP A 52 7.21 16.95 -22.98
CA ASP A 52 8.24 15.98 -22.59
C ASP A 52 8.90 15.31 -23.80
N LYS A 53 10.00 14.57 -23.56
CA LYS A 53 10.74 13.84 -24.61
C LYS A 53 9.90 12.85 -25.42
N LYS A 54 8.71 12.50 -24.94
CA LYS A 54 7.77 11.55 -25.56
C LYS A 54 6.60 12.25 -26.25
N GLY A 55 6.61 13.57 -26.34
CA GLY A 55 5.56 14.35 -26.98
C GLY A 55 4.35 14.65 -26.08
N ASN A 56 4.41 14.38 -24.77
CA ASN A 56 3.28 14.63 -23.86
C ASN A 56 3.37 16.02 -23.23
N ALA A 57 2.23 16.66 -23.01
CA ALA A 57 2.18 17.97 -22.35
C ALA A 57 2.64 17.88 -20.88
N ILE A 58 3.47 18.84 -20.47
CA ILE A 58 3.92 19.05 -19.10
C ILE A 58 3.75 20.53 -18.71
N LEU A 59 3.76 20.81 -17.41
CA LEU A 59 3.66 22.18 -16.89
C LEU A 59 4.80 22.45 -15.91
N HIS A 60 5.62 23.44 -16.22
CA HIS A 60 6.59 24.01 -15.29
C HIS A 60 5.91 25.07 -14.45
N MET A 61 6.19 25.04 -13.16
CA MET A 61 5.67 25.97 -12.15
C MET A 61 6.85 26.56 -11.38
N GLU A 62 6.86 27.88 -11.27
CA GLU A 62 7.76 28.63 -10.39
C GLU A 62 6.89 29.45 -9.42
N VAL A 63 7.17 29.36 -8.12
CA VAL A 63 6.48 30.13 -7.08
C VAL A 63 7.48 30.47 -5.97
N GLY A 64 7.68 31.76 -5.69
CA GLY A 64 8.83 32.21 -4.90
C GLY A 64 10.15 31.68 -5.47
N ASP A 65 10.97 31.05 -4.62
CA ASP A 65 12.24 30.43 -4.99
C ASP A 65 12.10 28.95 -5.41
N HIS A 66 10.87 28.42 -5.49
CA HIS A 66 10.61 26.99 -5.71
C HIS A 66 10.22 26.68 -7.15
N HIS A 67 10.69 25.53 -7.64
CA HIS A 67 10.38 25.01 -8.96
C HIS A 67 9.71 23.63 -8.89
N HIS A 68 8.70 23.40 -9.71
CA HIS A 68 8.06 22.08 -9.85
C HIS A 68 7.65 21.79 -11.30
N VAL A 69 7.72 20.53 -11.70
CA VAL A 69 7.24 20.05 -13.00
C VAL A 69 6.09 19.06 -12.81
N PHE A 70 4.90 19.47 -13.22
CA PHE A 70 3.76 18.59 -13.31
C PHE A 70 3.88 17.69 -14.54
N ASP A 71 4.11 16.39 -14.32
CA ASP A 71 4.21 15.41 -15.40
C ASP A 71 2.88 15.18 -16.14
N HIS A 72 2.93 14.57 -17.33
CA HIS A 72 1.75 14.30 -18.17
C HIS A 72 0.69 13.38 -17.50
N LYS A 73 1.03 12.73 -16.37
CA LYS A 73 0.08 11.91 -15.61
C LYS A 73 -0.62 12.71 -14.53
N SER A 74 -0.07 13.86 -14.14
CA SER A 74 -0.68 14.77 -13.18
C SER A 74 -2.03 15.27 -13.69
N ARG A 75 -2.95 15.54 -12.75
CA ARG A 75 -4.26 16.12 -13.09
C ARG A 75 -4.12 17.52 -13.70
N VAL A 76 -3.12 18.27 -13.26
CA VAL A 76 -2.84 19.64 -13.73
C VAL A 76 -2.40 19.62 -15.18
N ALA A 77 -1.41 18.79 -15.55
CA ALA A 77 -0.92 18.72 -16.92
C ALA A 77 -2.00 18.20 -17.88
N ARG A 78 -2.80 17.21 -17.48
CA ARG A 78 -3.93 16.70 -18.29
C ARG A 78 -5.01 17.76 -18.56
N ARG A 79 -5.20 18.71 -17.63
CA ARG A 79 -6.16 19.82 -17.86
C ARG A 79 -5.71 20.75 -18.99
N LEU A 80 -4.40 20.84 -19.30
CA LEU A 80 -3.90 21.65 -20.43
C LEU A 80 -4.43 21.18 -21.80
N GLU A 81 -4.95 19.96 -21.90
CA GLU A 81 -5.55 19.44 -23.13
C GLU A 81 -6.87 20.16 -23.47
N ASN A 82 -7.62 20.56 -22.44
CA ASN A 82 -8.99 21.07 -22.59
C ASN A 82 -9.21 22.44 -21.94
N THR A 83 -8.20 22.99 -21.26
CA THR A 83 -8.28 24.26 -20.52
C THR A 83 -7.11 25.16 -20.90
N PRO A 84 -7.36 26.42 -21.27
CA PRO A 84 -6.31 27.41 -21.52
C PRO A 84 -5.36 27.58 -20.32
N LEU A 85 -4.10 27.92 -20.61
CA LEU A 85 -3.08 28.10 -19.56
C LEU A 85 -3.46 29.17 -18.54
N PHE A 86 -4.08 30.28 -18.99
CA PHE A 86 -4.46 31.39 -18.11
C PHE A 86 -5.52 30.99 -17.06
N ASP A 87 -6.42 30.06 -17.39
CA ASP A 87 -7.44 29.55 -16.46
C ASP A 87 -6.81 28.63 -15.41
N ILE A 88 -5.82 27.82 -15.83
CA ILE A 88 -5.05 26.97 -14.92
C ILE A 88 -4.20 27.85 -13.98
N GLU A 89 -3.59 28.91 -14.51
CA GLU A 89 -2.86 29.90 -13.73
C GLU A 89 -3.75 30.60 -12.70
N ALA A 90 -4.92 31.08 -13.12
CA ALA A 90 -5.88 31.70 -12.21
C ALA A 90 -6.35 30.74 -11.11
N SER A 91 -6.46 29.45 -11.40
CA SER A 91 -6.77 28.41 -10.42
C SER A 91 -5.61 28.18 -9.45
N LEU A 92 -4.37 28.07 -9.94
CA LEU A 92 -3.19 27.79 -9.11
C LEU A 92 -2.76 29.01 -8.27
N LYS A 93 -3.01 30.24 -8.74
CA LYS A 93 -2.84 31.47 -7.95
C LYS A 93 -3.71 31.50 -6.69
N LYS A 94 -4.82 30.76 -6.71
CA LYS A 94 -5.73 30.57 -5.57
C LYS A 94 -5.49 29.24 -4.85
N SER A 95 -4.31 28.66 -4.99
CA SER A 95 -3.93 27.46 -4.28
C SER A 95 -2.84 27.76 -3.24
N GLN A 96 -2.74 26.85 -2.29
CA GLN A 96 -1.68 26.78 -1.31
C GLN A 96 -0.78 25.58 -1.63
N PHE A 97 0.53 25.73 -1.42
CA PHE A 97 1.54 24.75 -1.81
C PHE A 97 2.40 24.37 -0.61
N PHE A 98 2.63 23.08 -0.44
CA PHE A 98 3.48 22.56 0.63
C PHE A 98 4.73 21.93 0.03
N PHE A 99 5.88 22.53 0.31
CA PHE A 99 7.19 22.06 -0.12
C PHE A 99 7.95 21.42 1.03
N VAL A 100 8.72 20.39 0.72
CA VAL A 100 9.52 19.62 1.68
C VAL A 100 10.91 19.40 1.09
N GLU A 101 11.94 19.51 1.93
CA GLU A 101 13.32 19.21 1.57
C GLU A 101 13.48 17.68 1.38
N ALA A 102 13.79 17.28 0.15
CA ALA A 102 14.07 15.91 -0.21
C ALA A 102 15.23 15.86 -1.21
N ASP A 103 16.24 15.02 -0.92
CA ASP A 103 17.50 14.94 -1.67
C ASP A 103 18.23 16.30 -1.78
N ASN A 104 18.20 17.10 -0.69
CA ASN A 104 18.76 18.46 -0.59
C ASN A 104 18.12 19.51 -1.50
N GLU A 105 16.89 19.26 -1.98
CA GLU A 105 16.12 20.21 -2.78
C GLU A 105 14.70 20.35 -2.21
N MET A 106 14.13 21.56 -2.26
CA MET A 106 12.72 21.78 -1.90
C MET A 106 11.83 21.25 -3.02
N LYS A 107 11.05 20.22 -2.73
CA LYS A 107 10.16 19.57 -3.70
C LYS A 107 8.72 19.74 -3.27
N LEU A 108 7.83 20.00 -4.24
CA LEU A 108 6.39 20.06 -4.00
C LEU A 108 5.90 18.70 -3.50
N TYR A 109 5.38 18.67 -2.28
CA TYR A 109 4.79 17.47 -1.68
C TYR A 109 3.29 17.38 -2.01
N ASP A 110 2.53 18.43 -1.73
CA ASP A 110 1.09 18.48 -1.96
C ASP A 110 0.64 19.94 -2.20
N PHE A 111 -0.54 20.14 -2.77
CA PHE A 111 -1.15 21.46 -2.93
C PHE A 111 -2.68 21.35 -2.91
N ALA A 112 -3.33 22.39 -2.41
CA ALA A 112 -4.78 22.44 -2.30
C ALA A 112 -5.31 23.85 -2.64
N PRO A 113 -6.57 23.98 -3.09
CA PRO A 113 -7.23 25.28 -3.21
C PRO A 113 -7.21 26.10 -1.90
N SER A 114 -7.30 27.43 -1.98
CA SER A 114 -7.13 28.32 -0.83
C SER A 114 -8.23 28.23 0.22
N ASP A 115 -9.40 27.70 -0.15
CA ASP A 115 -10.52 27.41 0.74
C ASP A 115 -10.38 26.08 1.49
N TYR A 116 -9.36 25.28 1.19
CA TYR A 116 -9.07 24.08 1.96
C TYR A 116 -8.51 24.44 3.34
N PHE A 117 -8.84 23.59 4.30
CA PHE A 117 -8.27 23.67 5.63
C PHE A 117 -6.76 23.42 5.59
N VAL A 118 -6.03 24.21 6.37
CA VAL A 118 -4.59 24.06 6.60
C VAL A 118 -4.31 24.17 8.09
N HIS A 119 -3.44 23.29 8.58
CA HIS A 119 -2.96 23.33 9.95
C HIS A 119 -2.06 24.55 10.22
N SER A 120 -1.94 24.95 11.49
CA SER A 120 -0.98 25.98 11.89
C SER A 120 0.46 25.50 11.69
N GLU A 121 1.41 26.43 11.56
CA GLU A 121 2.83 26.08 11.38
C GLU A 121 3.36 25.24 12.55
N GLU A 122 2.94 25.55 13.78
CA GLU A 122 3.30 24.79 14.98
C GLU A 122 2.75 23.37 14.93
N SER A 123 1.51 23.21 14.44
CA SER A 123 0.85 21.92 14.28
C SER A 123 1.53 21.07 13.20
N ILE A 124 1.91 21.70 12.08
CA ILE A 124 2.66 21.06 11.01
C ILE A 124 4.03 20.60 11.53
N GLN A 125 4.75 21.46 12.26
CA GLN A 125 6.05 21.10 12.82
C GLN A 125 5.94 19.95 13.83
N ALA A 126 4.98 20.01 14.75
CA ALA A 126 4.75 18.95 15.73
C ALA A 126 4.47 17.60 15.05
N LEU A 127 3.64 17.59 14.00
CA LEU A 127 3.39 16.38 13.22
C LEU A 127 4.60 15.92 12.40
N MET A 128 5.41 16.84 11.88
CA MET A 128 6.66 16.52 11.20
C MET A 128 7.62 15.82 12.14
N ASP A 129 7.70 16.26 13.40
CA ASP A 129 8.57 15.67 14.41
C ASP A 129 8.07 14.30 14.90
N ILE A 130 6.76 14.03 14.83
CA ILE A 130 6.16 12.74 15.20
C ILE A 130 6.20 11.74 14.03
N LEU A 131 5.69 12.15 12.87
CA LEU A 131 5.45 11.27 11.72
C LEU A 131 6.57 11.30 10.69
N GLY A 132 7.20 12.46 10.50
CA GLY A 132 8.28 12.68 9.54
C GLY A 132 7.93 12.39 8.09
N VAL A 133 8.96 12.41 7.26
CA VAL A 133 8.88 12.12 5.82
C VAL A 133 9.68 10.88 5.51
N THR A 134 8.98 9.84 5.07
CA THR A 134 9.56 8.52 4.82
C THR A 134 9.68 8.26 3.32
N LYS A 135 10.87 7.79 2.91
CA LYS A 135 11.12 7.32 1.54
C LYS A 135 10.46 5.97 1.31
N ILE A 136 9.85 5.80 0.15
CA ILE A 136 9.07 4.62 -0.19
C ILE A 136 9.99 3.58 -0.84
N PRO A 137 10.10 2.37 -0.26
CA PRO A 137 10.89 1.31 -0.85
C PRO A 137 10.31 0.89 -2.22
N ASN A 138 11.20 0.67 -3.19
CA ASN A 138 10.83 0.19 -4.53
C ASN A 138 9.98 -1.09 -4.43
N GLY A 139 8.80 -1.08 -5.07
CA GLY A 139 7.91 -2.25 -5.13
C GLY A 139 6.78 -2.29 -4.10
N ARG A 140 6.76 -1.39 -3.08
CA ARG A 140 5.58 -1.21 -2.22
C ARG A 140 4.47 -0.46 -2.96
N SER A 141 3.20 -0.74 -2.63
CA SER A 141 2.08 -0.33 -3.49
C SER A 141 1.86 1.17 -3.49
N LYS A 142 1.49 1.67 -4.68
CA LYS A 142 1.22 3.09 -4.94
C LYS A 142 0.01 3.68 -4.19
N GLN A 143 -0.66 2.89 -3.36
CA GLN A 143 -1.88 3.31 -2.67
C GLN A 143 -1.62 4.24 -1.49
N LEU A 144 -0.38 4.29 -0.97
CA LEU A 144 0.06 5.29 0.02
C LEU A 144 0.13 6.72 -0.56
N HIS A 145 0.13 6.88 -1.89
CA HIS A 145 0.39 8.16 -2.57
C HIS A 145 -0.85 8.90 -3.10
N LYS A 146 -2.08 8.58 -2.69
CA LYS A 146 -3.25 9.05 -3.46
C LYS A 146 -3.32 10.56 -3.68
N ASN A 147 -2.65 11.37 -2.86
CA ASN A 147 -2.61 12.83 -2.97
C ASN A 147 -1.21 13.48 -3.05
N SER A 148 -0.10 12.75 -2.97
CA SER A 148 1.25 13.36 -2.99
C SER A 148 1.79 13.55 -4.43
N GLN A 149 2.36 14.73 -4.71
CA GLN A 149 3.15 14.99 -5.92
C GLN A 149 4.55 14.35 -5.84
N LEU A 150 5.09 14.22 -4.61
CA LEU A 150 6.37 13.58 -4.36
C LEU A 150 6.21 12.07 -4.29
N LYS A 151 6.17 11.40 -5.45
CA LYS A 151 5.87 9.96 -5.57
C LYS A 151 6.83 9.02 -4.84
N GLU A 152 8.01 9.48 -4.45
CA GLU A 152 9.02 8.67 -3.76
C GLU A 152 8.95 8.78 -2.24
N HIS A 153 8.13 9.71 -1.71
CA HIS A 153 8.02 9.95 -0.29
C HIS A 153 6.56 10.06 0.14
N TYR A 154 6.30 9.82 1.41
CA TYR A 154 5.04 10.16 2.04
C TYR A 154 5.32 10.79 3.41
N PHE A 155 4.43 11.68 3.82
CA PHE A 155 4.42 12.23 5.16
C PHE A 155 3.74 11.21 6.07
N GLY A 156 4.57 10.57 6.90
CA GLY A 156 4.17 9.40 7.66
C GLY A 156 5.33 8.47 7.94
N ARG A 157 5.09 7.49 8.81
CA ARG A 157 6.05 6.44 9.16
C ARG A 157 5.37 5.13 9.50
N THR A 158 6.16 4.07 9.60
CA THR A 158 5.78 2.87 10.36
C THR A 158 5.64 3.26 11.82
N TYR A 159 4.45 3.05 12.37
CA TYR A 159 4.14 3.47 13.73
C TYR A 159 4.10 2.30 14.71
N SER A 160 3.66 1.13 14.23
CA SER A 160 3.65 -0.11 14.99
C SER A 160 3.88 -1.27 14.04
N ALA A 161 4.50 -2.32 14.57
CA ALA A 161 4.50 -3.64 13.96
C ALA A 161 4.26 -4.69 15.05
N ALA A 162 3.44 -5.68 14.75
CA ALA A 162 3.22 -6.83 15.62
C ALA A 162 3.48 -8.13 14.86
N ASP A 163 4.00 -9.12 15.58
CA ASP A 163 4.14 -10.47 15.04
C ASP A 163 2.81 -11.20 15.18
N LEU A 164 2.32 -11.73 14.06
CA LEU A 164 1.11 -12.54 14.00
C LEU A 164 1.50 -13.96 13.64
N SER A 165 1.27 -14.90 14.57
CA SER A 165 1.47 -16.33 14.33
C SER A 165 0.15 -17.07 14.49
N ILE A 166 -0.30 -17.71 13.42
CA ILE A 166 -1.54 -18.50 13.43
C ILE A 166 -1.18 -19.96 13.65
N GLU A 167 -1.30 -20.41 14.90
CA GLU A 167 -0.87 -21.74 15.34
C GLU A 167 -1.47 -22.88 14.48
N SER A 168 -2.75 -22.78 14.14
CA SER A 168 -3.43 -23.79 13.30
C SER A 168 -2.83 -23.95 11.90
N LEU A 169 -2.11 -22.93 11.40
CA LEU A 169 -1.43 -22.96 10.11
C LEU A 169 0.05 -23.38 10.23
N ASN A 170 0.57 -23.43 11.46
CA ASN A 170 1.97 -23.72 11.76
C ASN A 170 2.23 -25.19 12.15
N HIS A 171 1.20 -26.03 12.25
CA HIS A 171 1.36 -27.42 12.68
C HIS A 171 2.23 -28.28 11.75
N ASN A 172 2.30 -27.97 10.45
CA ASN A 172 3.07 -28.74 9.44
C ASN A 172 4.11 -27.89 8.68
N GLY A 173 4.48 -26.73 9.21
CA GLY A 173 5.43 -25.79 8.60
C GLY A 173 5.28 -24.40 9.21
N LEU A 174 5.95 -23.38 8.66
CA LEU A 174 5.88 -22.03 9.24
C LEU A 174 4.86 -21.13 8.51
N PHE A 175 3.87 -21.70 7.81
CA PHE A 175 2.99 -20.98 6.88
C PHE A 175 2.11 -19.88 7.49
N GLY A 176 2.01 -19.83 8.83
CA GLY A 176 1.21 -18.92 9.62
C GLY A 176 1.98 -17.74 10.23
N ASP A 177 3.27 -17.54 9.92
CA ASP A 177 4.06 -16.42 10.43
C ASP A 177 3.96 -15.16 9.55
N PHE A 178 3.42 -14.10 10.14
CA PHE A 178 3.24 -12.78 9.53
C PHE A 178 3.74 -11.68 10.46
N SER A 179 3.98 -10.50 9.89
CA SER A 179 4.08 -9.24 10.62
C SER A 179 2.97 -8.32 10.14
N SER A 180 2.18 -7.81 11.08
CA SER A 180 1.16 -6.82 10.85
C SER A 180 1.75 -5.44 11.11
N ILE A 181 1.66 -4.53 10.13
CA ILE A 181 2.33 -3.22 10.17
C ILE A 181 1.30 -2.12 10.04
N ILE A 182 1.33 -1.16 10.97
CA ILE A 182 0.50 0.05 10.93
C ILE A 182 1.37 1.24 10.54
N ARG A 183 0.91 1.97 9.53
CA ARG A 183 1.46 3.24 9.10
C ARG A 183 0.45 4.35 9.30
N PHE A 184 0.94 5.48 9.75
CA PHE A 184 0.17 6.73 9.72
C PHE A 184 0.65 7.57 8.55
N VAL A 185 -0.30 8.12 7.80
CA VAL A 185 -0.09 8.94 6.62
C VAL A 185 -0.92 10.21 6.77
N TRP A 186 -0.30 11.35 6.51
CA TRP A 186 -0.92 12.64 6.71
C TRP A 186 -0.64 13.61 5.55
N SER A 187 -1.42 14.68 5.48
CA SER A 187 -1.22 15.83 4.61
C SER A 187 -1.58 17.09 5.39
N PRO A 188 -0.82 18.19 5.26
CA PRO A 188 -1.12 19.46 5.93
C PRO A 188 -2.50 20.03 5.55
N PHE A 189 -3.06 19.57 4.43
CA PHE A 189 -4.40 19.94 3.95
C PHE A 189 -5.52 19.00 4.47
N SER A 190 -5.23 18.17 5.48
CA SER A 190 -6.15 17.18 6.04
C SER A 190 -6.34 17.35 7.54
N HIS A 191 -7.61 17.42 7.97
CA HIS A 191 -8.01 17.40 9.38
C HIS A 191 -7.75 16.06 10.10
N THR A 192 -7.42 15.02 9.33
CA THR A 192 -7.35 13.65 9.84
C THR A 192 -6.07 12.96 9.40
N ILE A 193 -5.51 12.14 10.28
CA ILE A 193 -4.47 11.19 9.92
C ILE A 193 -5.14 9.95 9.32
N SER A 194 -4.63 9.52 8.16
CA SER A 194 -5.05 8.28 7.52
C SER A 194 -4.18 7.13 8.00
N THR A 195 -4.79 5.99 8.22
CA THR A 195 -4.08 4.76 8.59
C THR A 195 -3.94 3.87 7.38
N SER A 196 -2.73 3.34 7.17
CA SER A 196 -2.47 2.29 6.18
C SER A 196 -1.96 1.06 6.90
N TYR A 197 -2.58 -0.06 6.58
CA TYR A 197 -2.21 -1.34 7.15
C TYR A 197 -1.52 -2.20 6.09
N GLU A 198 -0.47 -2.91 6.50
CA GLU A 198 0.24 -3.88 5.67
C GLU A 198 0.38 -5.22 6.40
N LEU A 199 -0.02 -6.32 5.75
CA LEU A 199 0.34 -7.67 6.21
C LEU A 199 1.58 -8.14 5.44
N MET A 200 2.63 -8.50 6.16
CA MET A 200 3.85 -9.07 5.60
C MET A 200 3.96 -10.53 5.96
N ARG A 201 4.01 -11.42 4.96
CA ARG A 201 4.32 -12.85 5.19
C ARG A 201 5.82 -12.99 5.41
N LEU A 202 6.23 -13.65 6.50
CA LEU A 202 7.65 -13.67 6.92
C LEU A 202 8.50 -14.73 6.21
N ILE A 203 7.88 -15.63 5.44
CA ILE A 203 8.56 -16.78 4.80
C ILE A 203 8.87 -16.58 3.33
N CYS A 204 8.23 -15.64 2.65
CA CYS A 204 8.68 -15.21 1.34
C CYS A 204 9.74 -14.13 1.53
N ALA A 205 10.87 -14.27 0.84
CA ALA A 205 12.07 -13.49 1.11
C ALA A 205 11.98 -11.99 0.75
N ASN A 206 10.81 -11.48 0.32
CA ASN A 206 10.47 -10.03 0.25
C ASN A 206 8.96 -9.75 0.00
N GLY A 207 8.04 -10.63 0.38
CA GLY A 207 6.65 -10.59 -0.09
C GLY A 207 5.66 -9.88 0.84
N ALA A 208 5.76 -8.56 1.00
CA ALA A 208 4.69 -7.77 1.63
C ALA A 208 3.44 -7.78 0.74
N VAL A 209 2.36 -8.46 1.16
CA VAL A 209 1.06 -8.34 0.49
C VAL A 209 -0.08 -8.33 1.51
N GLY A 210 -0.53 -7.12 1.76
CA GLY A 210 -1.82 -6.84 2.38
C GLY A 210 -2.05 -5.34 2.49
N LEU A 211 -1.90 -4.57 1.41
CA LEU A 211 -2.46 -3.22 1.34
C LEU A 211 -3.92 -3.36 0.92
N ALA A 212 -4.77 -3.62 1.90
CA ALA A 212 -6.12 -3.09 1.82
C ALA A 212 -6.25 -2.04 2.90
N ASN A 213 -6.79 -0.89 2.48
CA ASN A 213 -7.38 0.08 3.38
C ASN A 213 -8.66 -0.54 3.96
N PHE A 214 -8.53 -1.62 4.74
CA PHE A 214 -9.67 -2.24 5.41
C PHE A 214 -10.19 -1.27 6.48
N LEU A 215 -9.26 -0.62 7.18
CA LEU A 215 -9.48 0.43 8.17
C LEU A 215 -8.74 1.69 7.69
N ASN A 216 -9.36 2.42 6.76
CA ASN A 216 -9.05 3.83 6.52
C ASN A 216 -9.65 4.64 7.69
N THR A 217 -9.07 4.44 8.86
CA THR A 217 -9.52 5.11 10.06
C THR A 217 -9.01 6.54 9.99
N LYS A 218 -9.94 7.49 10.01
CA LYS A 218 -9.60 8.90 10.13
C LYS A 218 -9.46 9.21 11.60
N ILE A 219 -8.23 9.40 12.05
CA ILE A 219 -7.96 9.83 13.41
C ILE A 219 -8.06 11.36 13.41
N PRO A 220 -9.02 11.96 14.15
CA PRO A 220 -9.10 13.40 14.25
C PRO A 220 -7.85 13.93 14.96
N LEU A 221 -7.32 15.03 14.45
CA LEU A 221 -6.19 15.70 15.07
C LEU A 221 -6.71 16.56 16.22
N VAL A 222 -6.49 16.03 17.41
CA VAL A 222 -6.81 16.65 18.70
C VAL A 222 -5.48 16.83 19.45
N ASP A 223 -5.38 17.86 20.29
CA ASP A 223 -4.24 18.08 21.18
C ASP A 223 -3.78 16.78 21.86
N MET A 224 -2.49 16.71 22.20
CA MET A 224 -1.83 15.47 22.66
C MET A 224 -1.69 14.42 21.55
N TRP A 225 -1.44 14.90 20.34
CA TRP A 225 -1.13 14.19 19.10
C TRP A 225 -0.47 12.82 19.28
N GLN A 226 0.70 12.77 19.93
CA GLN A 226 1.44 11.52 20.16
C GLN A 226 0.62 10.49 20.96
N GLN A 227 0.01 10.92 22.08
CA GLN A 227 -0.78 10.02 22.93
C GLN A 227 -2.04 9.53 22.22
N ASN A 228 -2.71 10.41 21.47
CA ASN A 228 -3.88 10.04 20.68
C ASN A 228 -3.53 9.03 19.58
N LEU A 229 -2.37 9.20 18.95
CA LEU A 229 -1.86 8.27 17.97
C LEU A 229 -1.48 6.92 18.61
N ASP A 230 -0.90 6.91 19.80
CA ASP A 230 -0.59 5.69 20.55
C ASP A 230 -1.87 4.91 20.91
N ILE A 231 -2.89 5.60 21.44
CA ILE A 231 -4.20 5.00 21.76
C ILE A 231 -4.87 4.45 20.50
N ALA A 232 -4.93 5.27 19.44
CA ALA A 232 -5.52 4.84 18.18
C ALA A 232 -4.78 3.64 17.59
N CYS A 233 -3.44 3.63 17.65
CA CYS A 233 -2.63 2.53 17.18
C CYS A 233 -2.96 1.24 17.91
N ALA A 234 -3.01 1.26 19.25
CA ALA A 234 -3.33 0.07 20.05
C ALA A 234 -4.70 -0.53 19.70
N HIS A 235 -5.72 0.31 19.55
CA HIS A 235 -7.06 -0.14 19.17
C HIS A 235 -7.12 -0.69 17.75
N ILE A 236 -6.49 0.00 16.80
CA ILE A 236 -6.46 -0.43 15.40
C ILE A 236 -5.71 -1.75 15.28
N GLN A 237 -4.56 -1.90 15.94
CA GLN A 237 -3.76 -3.13 15.94
C GLN A 237 -4.58 -4.33 16.38
N ALA A 238 -5.24 -4.24 17.54
CA ALA A 238 -6.07 -5.34 18.06
C ALA A 238 -7.20 -5.74 17.11
N GLN A 239 -7.92 -4.76 16.54
CA GLN A 239 -9.01 -5.04 15.58
C GLN A 239 -8.50 -5.68 14.30
N VAL A 240 -7.32 -5.27 13.85
CA VAL A 240 -6.74 -5.75 12.62
C VAL A 240 -6.20 -7.17 12.80
N ASP A 241 -5.46 -7.44 13.86
CA ASP A 241 -4.90 -8.77 14.15
C ASP A 241 -6.01 -9.84 14.27
N ASP A 242 -7.13 -9.51 14.93
CA ASP A 242 -8.31 -10.39 15.02
C ASP A 242 -8.91 -10.69 13.63
N LYS A 243 -9.05 -9.66 12.79
CA LYS A 243 -9.54 -9.82 11.42
C LYS A 243 -8.63 -10.69 10.57
N PHE A 244 -7.32 -10.49 10.64
CA PHE A 244 -6.38 -11.31 9.88
C PHE A 244 -6.39 -12.75 10.34
N THR A 245 -6.37 -12.98 11.65
CA THR A 245 -6.45 -14.33 12.23
C THR A 245 -7.68 -15.05 11.70
N THR A 246 -8.85 -14.44 11.87
CA THR A 246 -10.13 -14.99 11.41
C THR A 246 -10.11 -15.24 9.90
N ARG A 247 -9.60 -14.29 9.12
CA ARG A 247 -9.64 -14.39 7.66
C ARG A 247 -8.69 -15.46 7.12
N LEU A 248 -7.48 -15.54 7.63
CA LEU A 248 -6.49 -16.53 7.21
C LEU A 248 -6.94 -17.95 7.58
N GLN A 249 -7.57 -18.13 8.73
CA GLN A 249 -8.21 -19.40 9.10
C GLN A 249 -9.35 -19.78 8.14
N GLN A 250 -10.20 -18.82 7.76
CA GLN A 250 -11.25 -19.06 6.76
C GLN A 250 -10.67 -19.39 5.38
N MET A 251 -9.59 -18.73 4.97
CA MET A 251 -8.92 -19.00 3.69
C MET A 251 -8.30 -20.40 3.64
N HIS A 252 -7.80 -20.88 4.77
CA HIS A 252 -7.30 -22.24 4.90
C HIS A 252 -8.42 -23.29 4.73
N GLN A 253 -9.61 -22.99 5.25
CA GLN A 253 -10.76 -23.91 5.21
C GLN A 253 -11.61 -23.80 3.94
N THR A 254 -11.34 -22.83 3.06
CA THR A 254 -12.15 -22.59 1.86
C THR A 254 -11.32 -22.72 0.59
N HIS A 255 -11.88 -23.43 -0.40
CA HIS A 255 -11.24 -23.59 -1.70
C HIS A 255 -11.30 -22.30 -2.53
N ALA A 256 -10.25 -22.06 -3.31
CA ALA A 256 -10.28 -21.06 -4.37
C ALA A 256 -11.21 -21.53 -5.50
N SER A 257 -11.61 -20.63 -6.40
CA SER A 257 -12.37 -21.04 -7.58
C SER A 257 -11.45 -21.51 -8.70
N VAL A 258 -11.95 -22.38 -9.59
CA VAL A 258 -11.20 -22.80 -10.79
C VAL A 258 -10.78 -21.59 -11.62
N GLY A 259 -11.63 -20.57 -11.72
CA GLY A 259 -11.34 -19.33 -12.43
C GLY A 259 -10.12 -18.58 -11.87
N VAL A 260 -9.93 -18.60 -10.55
CA VAL A 260 -8.73 -18.01 -9.93
C VAL A 260 -7.47 -18.79 -10.30
N LEU A 261 -7.52 -20.14 -10.28
CA LEU A 261 -6.36 -20.96 -10.63
C LEU A 261 -6.00 -20.83 -12.11
N LEU A 262 -6.99 -20.79 -13.01
CA LEU A 262 -6.75 -20.53 -14.45
C LEU A 262 -6.10 -19.16 -14.67
N ASN A 263 -6.50 -18.14 -13.91
CA ASN A 263 -5.88 -16.83 -14.00
C ASN A 263 -4.44 -16.84 -13.46
N LEU A 264 -4.19 -17.53 -12.35
CA LEU A 264 -2.83 -17.71 -11.80
C LEU A 264 -1.94 -18.48 -12.76
N GLN A 265 -2.47 -19.53 -13.42
CA GLN A 265 -1.76 -20.31 -14.41
C GLN A 265 -1.29 -19.44 -15.58
N LYS A 266 -2.15 -18.56 -16.12
CA LYS A 266 -1.75 -17.58 -17.14
C LYS A 266 -0.59 -16.68 -16.69
N HIS A 267 -0.58 -16.26 -15.43
CA HIS A 267 0.52 -15.48 -14.88
C HIS A 267 1.83 -16.25 -14.82
N VAL A 268 1.77 -17.55 -14.51
CA VAL A 268 2.92 -18.46 -14.45
C VAL A 268 3.44 -18.77 -15.85
N GLU A 269 2.57 -19.15 -16.79
CA GLU A 269 2.91 -19.41 -18.20
C GLU A 269 3.58 -18.20 -18.85
N GLU A 270 3.01 -17.00 -18.66
CA GLU A 270 3.60 -15.77 -19.18
C GLU A 270 4.99 -15.52 -18.59
N ARG A 271 5.19 -15.79 -17.29
CA ARG A 271 6.50 -15.63 -16.67
C ARG A 271 7.47 -16.71 -17.11
N LEU A 272 7.05 -17.95 -17.29
CA LEU A 272 7.87 -19.04 -17.84
C LEU A 272 8.41 -18.71 -19.23
N SER A 273 7.62 -18.01 -20.04
CA SER A 273 8.04 -17.57 -21.37
C SER A 273 9.14 -16.48 -21.36
N ASN A 274 9.43 -15.90 -20.19
CA ASN A 274 10.48 -14.90 -20.04
C ASN A 274 11.88 -15.54 -20.14
N THR A 275 12.61 -15.18 -21.19
CA THR A 275 13.98 -15.63 -21.45
C THR A 275 15.00 -15.12 -20.44
N GLU A 276 14.66 -14.10 -19.64
CA GLU A 276 15.53 -13.55 -18.60
C GLU A 276 15.47 -14.32 -17.26
N ASN A 277 14.64 -15.36 -17.17
CA ASN A 277 14.56 -16.17 -15.96
C ASN A 277 15.86 -16.92 -15.69
N THR A 278 16.30 -16.91 -14.44
CA THR A 278 17.36 -17.80 -13.96
C THR A 278 16.87 -19.24 -13.89
N PHE A 279 17.80 -20.21 -13.90
CA PHE A 279 17.47 -21.64 -13.77
C PHE A 279 16.59 -21.95 -12.55
N GLN A 280 16.91 -21.35 -11.39
CA GLN A 280 16.12 -21.53 -10.16
C GLN A 280 14.70 -20.99 -10.30
N GLN A 281 14.52 -19.84 -10.98
CA GLN A 281 13.21 -19.26 -11.25
C GLN A 281 12.38 -20.12 -12.19
N SER A 282 12.99 -20.66 -13.24
CA SER A 282 12.31 -21.58 -14.16
C SER A 282 11.87 -22.85 -13.44
N MET A 283 12.73 -23.47 -12.62
CA MET A 283 12.31 -24.64 -11.83
C MET A 283 11.18 -24.35 -10.86
N LEU A 284 11.22 -23.19 -10.17
CA LEU A 284 10.14 -22.75 -9.29
C LEU A 284 8.83 -22.62 -10.07
N LEU A 285 8.86 -21.91 -11.20
CA LEU A 285 7.68 -21.67 -12.02
C LEU A 285 7.09 -22.97 -12.59
N GLU A 286 7.92 -23.89 -13.09
CA GLU A 286 7.49 -25.21 -13.57
C GLU A 286 6.88 -26.05 -12.44
N GLY A 287 7.47 -25.99 -11.24
CA GLY A 287 6.93 -26.65 -10.06
C GLY A 287 5.56 -26.10 -9.67
N VAL A 288 5.43 -24.77 -9.68
CA VAL A 288 4.16 -24.08 -9.41
C VAL A 288 3.11 -24.44 -10.45
N GLU A 289 3.44 -24.41 -11.74
CA GLU A 289 2.52 -24.74 -12.85
C GLU A 289 1.85 -26.11 -12.65
N ARG A 290 2.63 -27.14 -12.31
CA ARG A 290 2.11 -28.49 -12.01
C ARG A 290 1.16 -28.51 -10.83
N VAL A 291 1.43 -27.71 -9.80
CA VAL A 291 0.60 -27.66 -8.59
C VAL A 291 -0.72 -26.92 -8.84
N ILE A 292 -0.71 -25.86 -9.66
CA ILE A 292 -1.90 -25.00 -9.82
C ILE A 292 -2.84 -25.43 -10.95
N ASN A 293 -2.45 -26.35 -11.83
CA ASN A 293 -3.22 -26.70 -13.03
C ASN A 293 -4.59 -27.34 -12.68
N PRO A 294 -5.72 -26.63 -12.81
CA PRO A 294 -7.00 -27.18 -12.41
C PRO A 294 -7.54 -28.22 -13.39
N VAL A 295 -7.06 -28.25 -14.64
CA VAL A 295 -7.46 -29.27 -15.64
C VAL A 295 -6.89 -30.62 -15.25
N GLU A 296 -5.62 -30.65 -14.86
CA GLU A 296 -4.94 -31.88 -14.41
C GLU A 296 -5.58 -32.43 -13.13
N HIS A 297 -5.83 -31.56 -12.14
CA HIS A 297 -6.30 -31.98 -10.81
C HIS A 297 -7.82 -32.12 -10.69
N CYS A 298 -8.61 -31.43 -11.50
CA CYS A 298 -10.08 -31.44 -11.41
C CYS A 298 -10.78 -31.91 -12.70
N GLY A 299 -10.04 -32.23 -13.78
CA GLY A 299 -10.63 -32.62 -15.07
C GLY A 299 -11.44 -33.93 -15.04
N HIS A 300 -11.19 -34.79 -14.06
CA HIS A 300 -11.99 -36.00 -13.83
C HIS A 300 -13.28 -35.73 -13.02
N ILE A 301 -13.40 -34.55 -12.42
CA ILE A 301 -14.55 -34.14 -11.58
C ILE A 301 -15.48 -33.22 -12.38
N TYR A 302 -14.91 -32.28 -13.13
CA TYR A 302 -15.65 -31.27 -13.88
C TYR A 302 -15.65 -31.53 -15.37
N LYS A 303 -16.71 -31.07 -16.04
CA LYS A 303 -16.81 -31.08 -17.51
C LYS A 303 -15.90 -30.02 -18.12
N ASP A 304 -15.47 -30.25 -19.37
CA ASP A 304 -14.58 -29.35 -20.11
C ASP A 304 -15.05 -27.89 -20.17
N ASN A 305 -16.36 -27.64 -20.18
CA ASN A 305 -16.90 -26.29 -20.22
C ASN A 305 -16.53 -25.46 -18.98
N VAL A 306 -16.27 -26.08 -17.83
CA VAL A 306 -15.81 -25.41 -16.62
C VAL A 306 -14.45 -24.74 -16.83
N PHE A 307 -13.56 -25.37 -17.61
CA PHE A 307 -12.21 -24.86 -17.84
C PHE A 307 -12.13 -23.84 -18.99
N ASN A 308 -13.17 -23.78 -19.82
CA ASN A 308 -13.22 -22.92 -21.01
C ASN A 308 -14.12 -21.68 -20.84
N ASP A 309 -15.06 -21.69 -19.88
CA ASP A 309 -15.94 -20.56 -19.58
C ASP A 309 -15.57 -19.90 -18.24
N VAL A 310 -15.12 -18.64 -18.30
CA VAL A 310 -14.71 -17.84 -17.13
C VAL A 310 -15.84 -17.68 -16.10
N ASN A 311 -17.09 -17.56 -16.54
CA ASN A 311 -18.22 -17.37 -15.64
C ASN A 311 -18.49 -18.63 -14.83
N VAL A 312 -18.43 -19.79 -15.49
CA VAL A 312 -18.61 -21.09 -14.85
C VAL A 312 -17.42 -21.40 -13.94
N ALA A 313 -16.20 -21.21 -14.44
CA ALA A 313 -14.96 -21.42 -13.69
C ALA A 313 -14.94 -20.63 -12.36
N SER A 314 -15.51 -19.43 -12.36
CA SER A 314 -15.54 -18.55 -11.18
C SER A 314 -16.50 -19.03 -10.08
N GLN A 315 -17.46 -19.90 -10.41
CA GLN A 315 -18.50 -20.38 -9.48
C GLN A 315 -18.19 -21.74 -8.83
N VAL A 316 -17.22 -22.48 -9.37
CA VAL A 316 -16.86 -23.81 -8.88
C VAL A 316 -15.53 -23.81 -8.15
N GLN A 317 -15.39 -24.71 -7.17
CA GLN A 317 -14.20 -24.85 -6.32
C GLN A 317 -13.06 -25.57 -7.06
N SER A 318 -11.82 -25.23 -6.75
CA SER A 318 -10.63 -25.96 -7.21
C SER A 318 -10.06 -26.87 -6.12
N HIS A 319 -8.99 -27.59 -6.43
CA HIS A 319 -8.28 -28.46 -5.50
C HIS A 319 -7.45 -27.73 -4.44
N LEU A 320 -7.18 -26.43 -4.60
CA LEU A 320 -6.36 -25.65 -3.67
C LEU A 320 -7.20 -24.77 -2.75
N SER A 321 -6.77 -24.62 -1.49
CA SER A 321 -7.36 -23.63 -0.59
C SER A 321 -7.03 -22.21 -1.05
N LYS A 322 -7.82 -21.21 -0.64
CA LYS A 322 -7.51 -19.81 -0.91
C LYS A 322 -6.19 -19.39 -0.29
N LEU A 323 -5.83 -19.98 0.85
CA LEU A 323 -4.54 -19.74 1.50
C LEU A 323 -3.37 -20.27 0.68
N ASP A 324 -3.50 -21.46 0.08
CA ASP A 324 -2.44 -22.01 -0.79
C ASP A 324 -2.22 -21.11 -2.00
N VAL A 325 -3.30 -20.68 -2.65
CA VAL A 325 -3.22 -19.76 -3.79
C VAL A 325 -2.60 -18.42 -3.37
N PHE A 326 -3.00 -17.88 -2.21
CA PHE A 326 -2.40 -16.66 -1.66
C PHE A 326 -0.89 -16.82 -1.44
N ASN A 327 -0.46 -17.94 -0.85
CA ASN A 327 0.94 -18.24 -0.64
C ASN A 327 1.71 -18.34 -1.96
N ILE A 328 1.16 -19.02 -2.97
CA ILE A 328 1.80 -19.14 -4.30
C ILE A 328 1.91 -17.76 -4.97
N VAL A 329 0.86 -16.94 -4.95
CA VAL A 329 0.86 -15.60 -5.56
C VAL A 329 1.92 -14.70 -4.91
N THR A 330 2.05 -14.74 -3.58
CA THR A 330 3.06 -13.94 -2.86
C THR A 330 4.48 -14.45 -3.12
N GLU A 331 4.67 -15.77 -3.28
CA GLU A 331 5.94 -16.38 -3.66
C GLU A 331 6.36 -15.94 -5.08
N LEU A 332 5.45 -16.05 -6.05
CA LEU A 332 5.69 -15.59 -7.43
C LEU A 332 6.04 -14.10 -7.46
N SER A 333 5.32 -13.28 -6.70
CA SER A 333 5.59 -11.84 -6.65
C SER A 333 6.95 -11.48 -6.07
N SER A 334 7.57 -12.36 -5.28
CA SER A 334 8.83 -12.07 -4.58
C SER A 334 10.04 -12.74 -5.22
N HIS A 335 9.88 -13.91 -5.85
CA HIS A 335 10.99 -14.71 -6.36
C HIS A 335 11.15 -14.68 -7.87
N THR A 336 10.22 -14.07 -8.62
CA THR A 336 10.28 -14.04 -10.09
C THR A 336 10.21 -12.61 -10.62
N ILE A 337 10.63 -12.42 -11.87
CA ILE A 337 10.63 -11.10 -12.53
C ILE A 337 9.30 -10.92 -13.26
N GLY A 338 8.70 -9.73 -13.12
CA GLY A 338 7.43 -9.42 -13.78
C GLY A 338 7.61 -9.15 -15.26
N THR A 339 6.66 -9.59 -16.06
CA THR A 339 6.57 -9.26 -17.49
C THR A 339 5.52 -8.18 -17.73
N GLU A 340 5.40 -7.71 -18.97
CA GLU A 340 4.36 -6.74 -19.36
C GLU A 340 2.94 -7.28 -19.08
N LYS A 341 2.69 -8.55 -19.38
CA LYS A 341 1.38 -9.21 -19.16
C LYS A 341 1.23 -9.84 -17.77
N SER A 342 2.32 -9.95 -17.00
CA SER A 342 2.33 -10.54 -15.65
C SER A 342 3.09 -9.65 -14.66
N SER A 343 2.55 -8.44 -14.41
CA SER A 343 3.16 -7.46 -13.49
C SER A 343 3.00 -7.82 -12.01
N MET A 344 3.90 -7.30 -11.16
CA MET A 344 3.79 -7.43 -9.70
C MET A 344 2.50 -6.84 -9.14
N ASN A 345 2.03 -5.71 -9.70
CA ASN A 345 0.77 -5.10 -9.31
C ASN A 345 -0.43 -6.03 -9.58
N ALA A 346 -0.39 -6.81 -10.66
CA ALA A 346 -1.46 -7.75 -10.99
C ALA A 346 -1.52 -8.90 -9.97
N LEU A 347 -0.37 -9.49 -9.61
CA LEU A 347 -0.29 -10.49 -8.55
C LEU A 347 -0.72 -9.94 -7.19
N GLN A 348 -0.28 -8.73 -6.84
CA GLN A 348 -0.70 -8.09 -5.60
C GLN A 348 -2.21 -7.87 -5.55
N ARG A 349 -2.84 -7.47 -6.67
CA ARG A 349 -4.30 -7.38 -6.77
C ARG A 349 -4.98 -8.73 -6.56
N MET A 350 -4.44 -9.80 -7.14
CA MET A 350 -4.97 -11.15 -6.97
C MET A 350 -4.90 -11.61 -5.51
N ALA A 351 -3.75 -11.45 -4.86
CA ALA A 351 -3.59 -11.78 -3.44
C ALA A 351 -4.53 -10.95 -2.55
N ASN A 352 -4.70 -9.66 -2.82
CA ASN A 352 -5.68 -8.83 -2.12
C ASN A 352 -7.14 -9.30 -2.35
N GLN A 353 -7.51 -9.77 -3.55
CA GLN A 353 -8.85 -10.32 -3.81
C GLN A 353 -9.10 -11.64 -3.08
N LEU A 354 -8.06 -12.42 -2.80
CA LEU A 354 -8.16 -13.62 -1.98
C LEU A 354 -8.34 -13.26 -0.50
N LEU A 355 -7.56 -12.30 -0.03
CA LEU A 355 -7.57 -11.86 1.36
C LEU A 355 -8.85 -11.10 1.73
N TRP A 356 -9.44 -10.35 0.81
CA TRP A 356 -10.55 -9.44 1.10
C TRP A 356 -11.82 -9.76 0.31
N THR A 357 -12.97 -9.64 0.95
CA THR A 357 -14.28 -9.79 0.32
C THR A 357 -14.77 -8.45 -0.27
N GLU A 358 -15.75 -8.50 -1.20
CA GLU A 358 -16.36 -7.27 -1.72
C GLU A 358 -16.98 -6.38 -0.63
N LYS A 359 -17.47 -6.99 0.46
CA LYS A 359 -18.00 -6.25 1.62
C LYS A 359 -16.89 -5.40 2.24
N ASP A 360 -15.71 -5.97 2.43
CA ASP A 360 -14.55 -5.30 3.02
C ASP A 360 -14.10 -4.10 2.18
N PHE A 361 -14.12 -4.24 0.84
CA PHE A 361 -13.86 -3.12 -0.07
C PHE A 361 -14.94 -2.03 -0.04
N LYS A 362 -16.20 -2.38 0.21
CA LYS A 362 -17.30 -1.40 0.32
C LYS A 362 -17.23 -0.63 1.64
N THR A 363 -16.88 -1.30 2.74
CA THR A 363 -16.68 -0.67 4.06
C THR A 363 -15.50 0.32 4.06
N SER A 364 -14.47 0.09 3.22
CA SER A 364 -13.32 1.01 3.07
C SER A 364 -13.66 2.44 2.60
N ARG A 365 -14.87 2.68 2.05
CA ARG A 365 -15.28 4.00 1.56
C ARG A 365 -15.87 4.90 2.65
N PHE A 366 -16.34 4.34 3.76
CA PHE A 366 -16.87 5.08 4.91
C PHE A 366 -16.56 4.30 6.18
N ILE A 367 -15.58 4.76 6.94
CA ILE A 367 -15.30 4.23 8.26
C ILE A 367 -15.52 5.38 9.24
N GLU A 368 -16.61 5.27 9.99
CA GLU A 368 -16.79 6.01 11.24
C GLU A 368 -15.58 5.77 12.12
N SER A 369 -15.19 6.79 12.89
CA SER A 369 -14.11 6.75 13.88
C SER A 369 -14.00 5.37 14.56
N PRO A 370 -12.78 4.86 14.84
CA PRO A 370 -12.62 3.55 15.50
C PRO A 370 -13.17 3.60 16.94
N PHE A 371 -13.43 4.81 17.43
CA PHE A 371 -14.07 5.14 18.68
C PHE A 371 -15.57 5.30 18.44
N SER A 372 -16.38 4.58 19.21
CA SER A 372 -17.84 4.76 19.28
C SER A 372 -18.23 6.19 19.71
N ASP A 373 -17.36 6.84 20.47
CA ASP A 373 -17.42 8.25 20.85
C ASP A 373 -15.98 8.78 20.93
N THR A 374 -15.62 9.69 20.03
CA THR A 374 -14.29 10.31 19.99
C THR A 374 -14.03 11.14 21.24
N GLN A 375 -15.06 11.81 21.79
CA GLN A 375 -14.87 12.61 22.99
C GLN A 375 -14.59 11.73 24.20
N HIS A 376 -15.35 10.65 24.37
CA HIS A 376 -15.08 9.68 25.43
C HIS A 376 -13.69 9.04 25.29
N ALA A 377 -13.30 8.66 24.07
CA ALA A 377 -12.05 7.97 23.85
C ALA A 377 -10.80 8.84 24.08
N PHE A 378 -10.89 10.14 23.79
CA PHE A 378 -9.75 11.07 23.94
C PHE A 378 -9.80 11.90 25.22
N TYR A 379 -10.97 12.14 25.81
CA TYR A 379 -11.15 13.01 26.98
C TYR A 379 -11.82 12.34 28.19
N GLY A 380 -12.25 11.08 28.07
CA GLY A 380 -13.03 10.38 29.10
C GLY A 380 -14.47 10.91 29.24
N LEU A 381 -15.17 10.49 30.30
CA LEU A 381 -16.42 11.14 30.70
C LEU A 381 -16.08 12.52 31.25
N LEU A 382 -16.31 13.56 30.45
CA LEU A 382 -16.38 14.92 30.97
C LEU A 382 -17.47 14.92 32.06
N GLN A 383 -17.07 14.94 33.33
CA GLN A 383 -18.01 15.25 34.40
C GLN A 383 -18.54 16.65 34.08
N GLU A 384 -19.86 16.77 33.93
CA GLU A 384 -20.52 18.06 33.92
C GLU A 384 -20.05 18.80 35.17
N VAL A 385 -19.26 19.85 34.96
CA VAL A 385 -18.92 20.77 36.04
C VAL A 385 -20.23 21.50 36.34
N ALA A 386 -20.85 21.08 37.43
CA ALA A 386 -22.10 21.63 37.94
C ALA A 386 -22.00 23.13 38.26
#